data_AF-A0A0H2R4N8-F1
#
_entry.id   AF-A0A0H2R4N8-F1
#
_cell.length_a   1.000
_cell.length_b   1.000
_cell.length_c   1.000
_cell.angle_alpha   90.00
_cell.angle_beta   90.00
_cell.angle_gamma   90.00
#
_symmetry.space_group_name_H-M   'P 1'
#
loop_
_entity.id
_entity.type
_entity.pdbx_description
1 polymer ?
#
loop_
_entity_poly.entity_id
_entity_poly.type
_entity_poly.pdbx_seq_one_letter_code
_entity_poly.pdbx_strand_id
1 'polypeptide(L)'
;MENPREEIIDVVKSATAATKVAEQRHAILRYFAPDAGLQHPLCTVERGEGSREQILGLFQWFRDLSPKLDLTIERFTYDETQQIIYLDIVQTVHVWCSPFGGKPSRLLVRLDLERSDEDGKYYITQQTDYFQPEDVLQMTIPLLHAPTAFAKRTAATVFCYNAWLYGWVRSQIHPWAKMLSSSAQQPSIEPDSDAQTNHKAD
;
A
#
# COMPACT_ATOMS: atom_id res chain seq x y z
N MET A 1 -9.02 3.42 24.02
CA MET A 1 -10.01 2.38 23.66
C MET A 1 -9.91 1.27 24.67
N GLU A 2 -11.03 0.71 25.11
CA GLU A 2 -11.04 -0.47 25.98
C GLU A 2 -10.97 -1.73 25.11
N ASN A 3 -11.76 -1.77 24.04
CA ASN A 3 -11.79 -2.84 23.05
C ASN A 3 -11.61 -2.27 21.63
N PRO A 4 -10.38 -2.23 21.11
CA PRO A 4 -10.11 -1.69 19.77
C PRO A 4 -10.94 -2.35 18.67
N ARG A 5 -11.24 -3.65 18.77
CA ARG A 5 -11.99 -4.38 17.73
C ARG A 5 -13.42 -3.87 17.58
N GLU A 6 -14.06 -3.50 18.68
CA GLU A 6 -15.45 -3.04 18.70
C GLU A 6 -15.55 -1.52 18.49
N GLU A 7 -14.57 -0.76 19.00
CA GLU A 7 -14.64 0.70 19.02
C GLU A 7 -14.03 1.37 17.78
N ILE A 8 -13.14 0.72 17.02
CA ILE A 8 -12.27 1.43 16.07
C ILE A 8 -13.03 2.18 14.97
N ILE A 9 -14.16 1.64 14.50
CA ILE A 9 -14.96 2.28 13.46
C ILE A 9 -15.47 3.63 13.94
N ASP A 10 -16.00 3.69 15.16
CA ASP A 10 -16.54 4.90 15.75
C ASP A 10 -15.44 5.88 16.15
N VAL A 11 -14.29 5.37 16.60
CA VAL A 11 -13.09 6.17 16.88
C VAL A 11 -12.61 6.89 15.62
N VAL A 12 -12.42 6.16 14.52
CA VAL A 12 -11.96 6.75 13.25
C VAL A 12 -12.99 7.74 12.72
N LYS A 13 -14.29 7.41 12.73
CA LYS A 13 -15.35 8.32 12.28
C LYS A 13 -15.44 9.58 13.13
N SER A 14 -15.35 9.47 14.45
CA SER A 14 -15.39 10.64 15.34
C SER A 14 -14.13 11.50 15.23
N ALA A 15 -12.97 10.91 14.96
CA ALA A 15 -11.74 11.65 14.69
C ALA A 15 -11.78 12.38 13.33
N THR A 16 -12.25 11.73 12.27
CA THR A 16 -12.09 12.22 10.89
C THR A 16 -13.32 12.91 10.32
N ALA A 17 -14.51 12.39 10.61
CA ALA A 17 -15.78 12.77 9.99
C ALA A 17 -16.80 13.37 10.97
N ALA A 18 -16.36 13.79 12.17
CA ALA A 18 -17.23 14.44 13.13
C ALA A 18 -17.77 15.78 12.59
N THR A 19 -19.08 15.99 12.76
CA THR A 19 -19.74 17.23 12.32
C THR A 19 -19.37 18.43 13.20
N LYS A 20 -19.15 18.21 14.51
CA LYS A 20 -18.82 19.30 15.46
C LYS A 20 -17.32 19.34 15.78
N VAL A 21 -16.75 20.56 15.86
CA VAL A 21 -15.34 20.78 16.26
C VAL A 21 -15.02 20.10 17.58
N ALA A 22 -15.94 20.24 18.55
CA ALA A 22 -15.75 19.76 19.91
C ALA A 22 -15.72 18.23 19.99
N GLU A 23 -16.55 17.56 19.18
CA GLU A 23 -16.58 16.09 19.08
C GLU A 23 -15.27 15.57 18.48
N GLN A 24 -14.82 16.18 17.38
CA GLN A 24 -13.55 15.84 16.75
C GLN A 24 -12.37 16.03 17.70
N ARG A 25 -12.33 17.17 18.38
CA ARG A 25 -11.30 17.49 19.38
C ARG A 25 -11.31 16.47 20.52
N HIS A 26 -12.49 16.11 21.03
CA HIS A 26 -12.60 15.13 22.10
C HIS A 26 -12.08 13.76 21.64
N ALA A 27 -12.42 13.32 20.42
CA ALA A 27 -11.96 12.06 19.86
C ALA A 27 -10.42 12.02 19.75
N ILE A 28 -9.80 13.04 19.17
CA ILE A 28 -8.33 13.10 19.05
C ILE A 28 -7.68 13.07 20.44
N LEU A 29 -8.12 13.91 21.38
CA LEU A 29 -7.52 13.97 22.72
C LEU A 29 -7.72 12.69 23.54
N ARG A 30 -8.81 11.94 23.28
CA ARG A 30 -9.15 10.71 23.99
C ARG A 30 -8.44 9.49 23.43
N TYR A 31 -8.26 9.42 22.11
CA TYR A 31 -7.84 8.18 21.44
C TYR A 31 -6.42 8.23 20.88
N PHE A 32 -5.85 9.41 20.64
CA PHE A 32 -4.46 9.55 20.21
C PHE A 32 -3.54 9.75 21.42
N ALA A 33 -2.39 9.09 21.38
CA ALA A 33 -1.34 9.28 22.38
C ALA A 33 -0.83 10.75 22.36
N PRO A 34 -0.36 11.29 23.49
CA PRO A 34 0.19 12.65 23.54
C PRO A 34 1.34 12.90 22.56
N ASP A 35 2.09 11.85 22.21
CA ASP A 35 3.22 11.84 21.30
C ASP A 35 2.91 11.15 19.95
N ALA A 36 1.63 11.05 19.58
CA ALA A 36 1.20 10.36 18.37
C ALA A 36 1.72 11.01 17.08
N GLY A 37 2.01 10.18 16.08
CA GLY A 37 2.44 10.63 14.76
C GLY A 37 1.39 10.40 13.67
N LEU A 38 1.54 11.13 12.56
CA LEU A 38 0.69 11.06 11.38
C LEU A 38 1.55 11.06 10.13
N GLN A 39 1.38 10.07 9.27
CA GLN A 39 1.98 10.02 7.95
C GLN A 39 0.87 10.01 6.91
N HIS A 40 0.64 11.16 6.28
CA HIS A 40 -0.33 11.33 5.21
C HIS A 40 0.39 11.83 3.95
N PRO A 41 -0.05 11.50 2.72
CA PRO A 41 0.67 11.91 1.50
C PRO A 41 0.88 13.42 1.34
N LEU A 42 0.05 14.24 1.98
CA LEU A 42 0.13 15.70 1.93
C LEU A 42 0.80 16.33 3.15
N CYS A 43 0.97 15.60 4.25
CA CYS A 43 1.51 16.13 5.49
C CYS A 43 2.03 15.02 6.40
N THR A 44 3.12 15.30 7.11
CA THR A 44 3.68 14.40 8.10
C THR A 44 3.84 15.13 9.43
N VAL A 45 3.43 14.47 10.51
CA VAL A 45 3.71 14.85 11.89
C VAL A 45 4.52 13.72 12.50
N GLU A 46 5.79 14.02 12.81
CA GLU A 46 6.65 13.09 13.51
C GLU A 46 6.20 12.93 14.97
N ARG A 47 6.47 11.76 15.55
CA ARG A 47 6.19 11.49 16.95
C ARG A 47 7.04 12.38 17.86
N GLY A 48 6.43 12.91 18.92
CA GLY A 48 7.14 13.73 19.89
C GLY A 48 6.22 14.63 20.72
N GLU A 49 6.82 15.43 21.59
CA GLU A 49 6.08 16.35 22.46
C GLU A 49 5.25 17.36 21.65
N GLY A 50 3.96 17.47 21.98
CA GLY A 50 3.03 18.39 21.30
C GLY A 50 2.57 17.94 19.90
N SER A 51 2.96 16.74 19.45
CA SER A 51 2.57 16.20 18.14
C SER A 51 1.06 15.96 18.03
N ARG A 52 0.41 15.50 19.11
CA ARG A 52 -1.05 15.31 19.14
C ARG A 52 -1.81 16.61 18.88
N GLU A 53 -1.35 17.72 19.43
CA GLU A 53 -1.96 19.03 19.23
C GLU A 53 -1.77 19.52 17.78
N GLN A 54 -0.66 19.17 17.13
CA GLN A 54 -0.44 19.42 15.70
C GLN A 54 -1.38 18.57 14.84
N ILE A 55 -1.54 17.28 15.16
CA ILE A 55 -2.51 16.39 14.50
C ILE A 55 -3.92 16.95 14.61
N LEU A 56 -4.32 17.41 15.80
CA LEU A 56 -5.61 18.05 16.01
C LEU A 56 -5.80 19.26 15.09
N GLY A 57 -4.79 20.12 14.97
CA GLY A 57 -4.82 21.27 14.06
C GLY A 57 -5.00 20.87 12.60
N LEU A 58 -4.29 19.84 12.14
CA LEU A 58 -4.43 19.30 10.78
C LEU A 58 -5.83 18.74 10.53
N PHE A 59 -6.37 17.96 11.46
CA PHE A 59 -7.71 17.37 11.32
C PHE A 59 -8.81 18.44 11.30
N GLN A 60 -8.66 19.51 12.09
CA GLN A 60 -9.55 20.67 12.04
C GLN A 60 -9.44 21.40 10.70
N TRP A 61 -8.21 21.60 10.21
CA TRP A 61 -7.98 22.22 8.91
C TRP A 61 -8.56 21.40 7.76
N PHE A 62 -8.42 20.07 7.77
CA PHE A 62 -9.04 19.21 6.76
C PHE A 62 -10.56 19.27 6.76
N ARG A 63 -11.17 19.33 7.95
CA ARG A 63 -12.61 19.49 8.09
C ARG A 63 -13.09 20.83 7.52
N ASP A 64 -12.35 21.91 7.78
CA ASP A 64 -12.68 23.24 7.22
C ASP A 64 -12.45 23.27 5.69
N LEU A 65 -11.44 22.54 5.20
CA LEU A 65 -11.16 22.37 3.78
C LEU A 65 -12.28 21.59 3.06
N SER A 66 -12.88 20.61 3.74
CA SER A 66 -13.95 19.77 3.19
C SER A 66 -15.11 19.61 4.18
N PRO A 67 -16.01 20.61 4.28
CA PRO A 67 -17.13 20.59 5.24
C PRO A 67 -18.12 19.44 5.01
N LYS A 68 -18.15 18.90 3.79
CA LYS A 68 -18.92 17.71 3.42
C LYS A 68 -17.95 16.57 3.13
N LEU A 69 -17.53 15.89 4.18
CA LEU A 69 -16.75 14.66 4.10
C LEU A 69 -17.68 13.47 4.30
N ASP A 70 -17.74 12.58 3.32
CA ASP A 70 -18.35 11.26 3.49
C ASP A 70 -17.25 10.21 3.67
N LEU A 71 -17.34 9.42 4.72
CA LEU A 71 -16.34 8.42 5.09
C LEU A 71 -17.00 7.10 5.43
N THR A 72 -16.69 6.08 4.63
CA THR A 72 -17.16 4.71 4.80
C THR A 72 -15.98 3.77 5.01
N ILE A 73 -16.03 3.01 6.10
CA ILE A 73 -15.06 1.96 6.39
C ILE A 73 -15.64 0.66 5.86
N GLU A 74 -15.07 0.13 4.78
CA GLU A 74 -15.57 -1.07 4.09
C GLU A 74 -15.24 -2.33 4.89
N ARG A 75 -14.00 -2.38 5.41
CA ARG A 75 -13.46 -3.52 6.14
C ARG A 75 -12.28 -3.08 6.99
N PHE A 76 -12.00 -3.84 8.03
CA PHE A 76 -10.81 -3.68 8.83
C PHE A 76 -10.29 -5.04 9.31
N THR A 77 -9.00 -5.09 9.59
CA THR A 77 -8.33 -6.22 10.21
C THR A 77 -7.55 -5.72 11.40
N TYR A 78 -7.68 -6.38 12.55
CA TYR A 78 -6.89 -6.09 13.74
C TYR A 78 -5.94 -7.24 14.05
N ASP A 79 -4.65 -6.96 14.05
CA ASP A 79 -3.62 -7.86 14.58
C ASP A 79 -3.39 -7.51 16.05
N GLU A 80 -3.91 -8.34 16.95
CA GLU A 80 -3.77 -8.18 18.41
C GLU A 80 -2.34 -8.41 18.90
N THR A 81 -1.54 -9.20 18.17
CA THR A 81 -0.16 -9.52 18.57
C THR A 81 0.74 -8.33 18.33
N GLN A 82 0.60 -7.69 17.16
CA GLN A 82 1.37 -6.51 16.80
C GLN A 82 0.70 -5.21 17.24
N GLN A 83 -0.57 -5.27 17.68
CA GLN A 83 -1.40 -4.12 18.02
C GLN A 83 -1.59 -3.16 16.84
N ILE A 84 -1.74 -3.71 15.63
CA ILE A 84 -1.88 -2.93 14.39
C ILE A 84 -3.28 -3.14 13.81
N ILE A 85 -3.96 -2.05 13.46
CA ILE A 85 -5.21 -2.09 12.71
C ILE A 85 -4.98 -1.61 11.28
N TYR A 86 -5.49 -2.36 10.32
CA TYR A 86 -5.59 -1.96 8.92
C TYR A 86 -7.06 -1.68 8.57
N LEU A 87 -7.35 -0.51 8.02
CA LEU A 87 -8.69 -0.09 7.61
C LEU A 87 -8.70 0.19 6.11
N ASP A 88 -9.63 -0.42 5.39
CA ASP A 88 -9.96 -0.05 4.01
C ASP A 88 -11.10 0.98 4.04
N ILE A 89 -10.77 2.21 3.67
CA ILE A 89 -11.68 3.36 3.77
C ILE A 89 -11.95 3.90 2.37
N VAL A 90 -13.21 4.21 2.11
CA VAL A 90 -13.64 5.02 0.98
C VAL A 90 -14.04 6.39 1.52
N GLN A 91 -13.39 7.44 1.06
CA GLN A 91 -13.74 8.81 1.41
C GLN A 91 -14.10 9.64 0.18
N THR A 92 -15.14 10.46 0.31
CA THR A 92 -15.51 11.45 -0.70
C THR A 92 -15.31 12.83 -0.10
N VAL A 93 -14.23 13.47 -0.54
CA VAL A 93 -13.83 14.81 -0.08
C VAL A 93 -14.45 15.85 -1.02
N HIS A 94 -15.10 16.86 -0.46
CA HIS A 94 -15.65 17.98 -1.20
C HIS A 94 -15.00 19.29 -0.76
N VAL A 95 -13.98 19.69 -1.51
CA VAL A 95 -13.22 20.91 -1.23
C VAL A 95 -14.10 22.14 -1.43
N TRP A 96 -14.24 22.97 -0.41
CA TRP A 96 -15.21 24.08 -0.38
C TRP A 96 -15.03 25.11 -1.51
N CYS A 97 -13.80 25.31 -1.99
CA CYS A 97 -13.48 26.26 -3.05
C CYS A 97 -13.44 25.64 -4.46
N SER A 98 -13.64 24.32 -4.58
CA SER A 98 -13.57 23.62 -5.85
C SER A 98 -14.92 23.68 -6.59
N PRO A 99 -14.95 24.02 -7.89
CA PRO A 99 -16.16 23.93 -8.70
C PRO A 99 -16.51 22.48 -9.08
N PHE A 100 -15.68 21.50 -8.72
CA PHE A 100 -15.88 20.09 -9.05
C PHE A 100 -16.53 19.33 -7.89
N GLY A 101 -17.43 18.40 -8.22
CA GLY A 101 -18.00 17.48 -7.24
C GLY A 101 -16.94 16.60 -6.58
N GLY A 102 -17.16 16.22 -5.32
CA GLY A 102 -16.29 15.27 -4.63
C GLY A 102 -16.32 13.93 -5.36
N LYS A 103 -15.16 13.28 -5.46
CA LYS A 103 -15.04 11.94 -6.03
C LYS A 103 -14.60 10.96 -4.95
N PRO A 104 -15.11 9.72 -4.97
CA PRO A 104 -14.68 8.71 -4.02
C PRO A 104 -13.22 8.37 -4.28
N SER A 105 -12.43 8.36 -3.21
CA SER A 105 -11.05 7.89 -3.17
C SER A 105 -10.95 6.76 -2.16
N ARG A 106 -10.15 5.74 -2.49
CA ARG A 106 -9.85 4.63 -1.58
C ARG A 106 -8.50 4.87 -0.92
N LEU A 107 -8.46 4.68 0.40
CA LEU A 107 -7.22 4.67 1.16
C LEU A 107 -7.16 3.45 2.09
N LEU A 108 -5.95 2.97 2.30
CA LEU A 108 -5.65 2.01 3.35
C LEU A 108 -5.01 2.76 4.51
N VAL A 109 -5.62 2.72 5.69
CA VAL A 109 -5.08 3.33 6.90
C VAL A 109 -4.48 2.24 7.78
N ARG A 110 -3.22 2.43 8.18
CA ARG A 110 -2.57 1.65 9.23
C ARG A 110 -2.59 2.47 10.51
N LEU A 111 -3.09 1.88 11.59
CA LEU A 111 -3.02 2.46 12.93
C LEU A 111 -2.18 1.54 13.80
N ASP A 112 -1.09 2.07 14.34
CA ASP A 112 -0.31 1.41 15.38
C ASP A 112 -0.88 1.83 16.74
N LEU A 113 -1.18 0.84 17.57
CA LEU A 113 -1.75 1.03 18.90
C LEU A 113 -0.75 0.62 19.96
N GLU A 114 -0.76 1.33 21.09
CA GLU A 114 -0.04 0.94 22.29
C GLU A 114 -1.00 0.92 23.46
N ARG A 115 -0.86 -0.10 24.31
CA ARG A 115 -1.62 -0.20 25.56
C ARG A 115 -0.86 0.55 26.65
N SER A 116 -1.52 1.51 27.29
CA SER A 116 -0.97 2.23 28.44
C SER A 116 -1.00 1.33 29.68
N ASP A 117 0.10 1.27 30.40
CA ASP A 117 0.22 0.53 31.66
C ASP A 117 -0.54 1.21 32.81
N GLU A 118 -0.78 2.51 32.73
CA GLU A 118 -1.39 3.30 33.81
C GLU A 118 -2.91 3.09 33.90
N ASP A 119 -3.59 3.08 32.76
CA ASP A 119 -5.05 3.00 32.69
C ASP A 119 -5.55 1.78 31.91
N GLY A 120 -4.64 0.97 31.36
CA GLY A 120 -4.96 -0.26 30.64
C GLY A 120 -5.59 -0.05 29.27
N LYS A 121 -5.70 1.20 28.79
CA LYS A 121 -6.37 1.54 27.53
C LYS A 121 -5.42 1.55 26.34
N TYR A 122 -5.97 1.34 25.16
CA TYR A 122 -5.25 1.44 23.90
C TYR A 122 -5.33 2.85 23.31
N TYR A 123 -4.19 3.38 22.89
CA TYR A 123 -4.05 4.68 22.24
C TYR A 123 -3.44 4.51 20.85
N ILE A 124 -3.87 5.33 19.89
CA ILE A 124 -3.28 5.43 18.56
C ILE A 124 -1.98 6.20 18.69
N THR A 125 -0.87 5.57 18.35
CA THR A 125 0.46 6.16 18.48
C THR A 125 1.10 6.51 17.14
N GLN A 126 0.68 5.84 16.07
CA GLN A 126 0.99 6.22 14.70
C GLN A 126 -0.23 5.97 13.82
N GLN A 127 -0.56 6.94 12.97
CA GLN A 127 -1.48 6.76 11.85
C GLN A 127 -0.72 6.94 10.53
N THR A 128 -0.80 5.95 9.64
CA THR A 128 -0.21 6.03 8.30
C THR A 128 -1.27 5.79 7.24
N ASP A 129 -1.45 6.78 6.37
CA ASP A 129 -2.48 6.77 5.33
C ASP A 129 -1.84 6.48 3.96
N TYR A 130 -2.23 5.36 3.35
CA TYR A 130 -1.77 4.94 2.03
C TYR A 130 -2.82 5.25 0.98
N PHE A 131 -2.46 6.15 0.06
CA PHE A 131 -3.29 6.50 -1.10
C PHE A 131 -2.64 6.06 -2.40
N GLN A 132 -3.48 5.84 -3.41
CA GLN A 132 -2.98 5.82 -4.78
C GLN A 132 -2.62 7.26 -5.19
N PRO A 133 -1.46 7.50 -5.84
CA PRO A 133 -1.06 8.84 -6.27
C PRO A 133 -2.12 9.53 -7.15
N GLU A 134 -2.83 8.74 -7.97
CA GLU A 134 -3.86 9.27 -8.85
C GLU A 134 -5.07 9.81 -8.08
N ASP A 135 -5.40 9.19 -6.95
CA ASP A 135 -6.50 9.59 -6.07
C ASP A 135 -6.18 10.89 -5.34
N VAL A 136 -4.96 11.05 -4.83
CA VAL A 136 -4.48 12.30 -4.20
C VAL A 136 -4.51 13.45 -5.22
N LEU A 137 -4.06 13.19 -6.45
CA LEU A 137 -4.11 14.18 -7.53
C LEU A 137 -5.53 14.51 -7.95
N GLN A 138 -6.43 13.51 -8.00
CA GLN A 138 -7.84 13.74 -8.30
C GLN A 138 -8.50 14.63 -7.24
N MET A 139 -8.14 14.47 -5.97
CA MET A 139 -8.65 15.27 -4.86
C MET A 139 -8.11 16.71 -4.88
N THR A 140 -6.84 16.90 -5.23
CA THR A 140 -6.16 18.21 -5.14
C THR A 140 -6.25 19.03 -6.44
N ILE A 141 -6.10 18.41 -7.60
CA ILE A 141 -6.09 19.06 -8.92
C ILE A 141 -6.83 18.16 -9.93
N PRO A 142 -8.18 18.22 -10.00
CA PRO A 142 -8.99 17.33 -10.84
C PRO A 142 -8.59 17.30 -12.32
N LEU A 143 -8.04 18.40 -12.84
CA LEU A 143 -7.59 18.53 -14.23
C LEU A 143 -6.40 17.60 -14.57
N LEU A 144 -5.58 17.24 -13.58
CA LEU A 144 -4.41 16.38 -13.80
C LEU A 144 -4.70 14.88 -13.75
N HIS A 145 -5.89 14.48 -13.29
CA HIS A 145 -6.25 13.07 -13.15
C HIS A 145 -6.22 12.30 -14.48
N ALA A 146 -6.79 12.87 -15.56
CA ALA A 146 -6.83 12.18 -16.86
C ALA A 146 -5.43 11.96 -17.46
N PRO A 147 -4.52 12.96 -17.49
CA PRO A 147 -3.14 12.75 -17.89
C PRO A 147 -2.39 11.68 -17.07
N THR A 148 -2.54 11.67 -15.74
CA THR A 148 -1.82 10.70 -14.89
C THR A 148 -2.34 9.28 -15.07
N ALA A 149 -3.66 9.10 -15.13
CA ALA A 149 -4.26 7.81 -15.43
C ALA A 149 -3.84 7.27 -16.82
N PHE A 150 -3.76 8.16 -17.81
CA PHE A 150 -3.28 7.81 -19.15
C PHE A 150 -1.79 7.40 -19.13
N ALA A 151 -0.94 8.17 -18.46
CA ALA A 151 0.48 7.87 -18.33
C ALA A 151 0.70 6.51 -17.65
N LYS A 152 -0.01 6.23 -16.55
CA LYS A 152 0.04 4.95 -15.82
C LYS A 152 -0.36 3.78 -16.72
N ARG A 153 -1.48 3.88 -17.43
CA ARG A 153 -1.97 2.81 -18.33
C ARG A 153 -1.01 2.56 -19.50
N THR A 154 -0.44 3.64 -20.05
CA THR A 154 0.51 3.55 -21.15
C THR A 154 1.81 2.87 -20.68
N ALA A 155 2.36 3.30 -19.54
CA ALA A 155 3.53 2.69 -18.94
C ALA A 155 3.31 1.19 -18.67
N ALA A 156 2.19 0.83 -18.05
CA ALA A 156 1.84 -0.57 -17.79
C ALA A 156 1.81 -1.40 -19.09
N THR A 157 1.19 -0.87 -20.15
CA THR A 157 1.12 -1.54 -21.45
C THR A 157 2.50 -1.75 -22.07
N VAL A 158 3.37 -0.73 -22.02
CA VAL A 158 4.76 -0.82 -22.51
C VAL A 158 5.54 -1.88 -21.73
N PHE A 159 5.43 -1.91 -20.40
CA PHE A 159 6.10 -2.93 -19.58
C PHE A 159 5.60 -4.35 -19.88
N CYS A 160 4.29 -4.54 -20.01
CA CYS A 160 3.72 -5.84 -20.40
C CYS A 160 4.21 -6.29 -21.78
N TYR A 161 4.26 -5.37 -22.75
CA TYR A 161 4.79 -5.67 -24.09
C TYR A 161 6.28 -6.04 -24.05
N ASN A 162 7.10 -5.28 -23.33
CA ASN A 162 8.52 -5.58 -23.16
C ASN A 162 8.75 -6.95 -22.48
N ALA A 163 7.95 -7.28 -21.46
CA ALA A 163 8.02 -8.57 -20.79
C ALA A 163 7.65 -9.73 -21.72
N TRP A 164 6.59 -9.55 -22.54
CA TRP A 164 6.20 -10.52 -23.56
C TRP A 164 7.30 -10.71 -24.61
N LEU A 165 7.87 -9.62 -25.14
CA LEU A 165 8.96 -9.67 -26.11
C LEU A 165 10.19 -10.37 -25.55
N TYR A 166 10.57 -10.03 -24.31
CA TYR A 166 11.67 -10.71 -23.61
C TYR A 166 11.42 -12.21 -23.45
N GLY A 167 10.21 -12.60 -23.03
CA GLY A 167 9.81 -14.00 -22.92
C GLY A 167 9.89 -14.74 -24.26
N TRP A 168 9.43 -14.10 -25.33
CA TRP A 168 9.52 -14.63 -26.69
C TRP A 168 10.98 -14.82 -27.13
N VAL A 169 11.82 -13.79 -27.02
CA VAL A 169 13.26 -13.87 -27.37
C VAL A 169 13.95 -14.99 -26.57
N ARG A 170 13.71 -15.05 -25.25
CA ARG A 170 14.25 -16.11 -24.40
C ARG A 170 13.81 -17.51 -24.84
N SER A 171 12.54 -17.68 -25.23
CA SER A 171 12.01 -18.96 -25.70
C SER A 171 12.64 -19.42 -27.02
N GLN A 172 13.09 -18.49 -27.87
CA GLN A 172 13.81 -18.82 -29.10
C GLN A 172 15.25 -19.26 -28.84
N ILE A 173 15.90 -18.75 -27.78
CA ILE A 173 17.32 -19.04 -27.47
C ILE A 173 17.48 -20.30 -26.62
N HIS A 174 16.55 -20.58 -25.71
CA HIS A 174 16.67 -21.69 -24.74
C HIS A 174 16.78 -23.11 -25.36
N PRO A 175 16.07 -23.44 -26.47
CA PRO A 175 16.22 -24.74 -27.14
C PRO A 175 17.62 -24.97 -27.70
N TRP A 176 18.23 -23.92 -28.26
CA TRP A 176 19.56 -23.96 -28.88
C TRP A 176 20.66 -24.09 -27.83
N ALA A 177 20.54 -23.37 -26.71
CA ALA A 177 21.47 -23.49 -25.59
C ALA A 177 21.50 -24.91 -24.99
N LYS A 178 20.32 -25.55 -24.86
CA LYS A 178 20.20 -26.92 -24.36
C LYS A 178 20.79 -27.95 -25.35
N MET A 179 20.56 -27.75 -26.64
CA MET A 179 21.12 -28.60 -27.71
C MET A 179 22.65 -28.51 -27.74
N LEU A 180 23.22 -27.30 -27.70
CA LEU A 180 24.67 -27.07 -27.68
C LEU A 180 25.36 -27.63 -26.41
N SER A 181 24.70 -27.56 -25.25
CA SER A 181 25.22 -28.19 -24.03
C SER A 181 25.17 -29.72 -24.06
N SER A 182 24.18 -30.31 -24.75
CA SER A 182 24.05 -31.77 -24.85
C SER A 182 25.06 -32.39 -25.82
N SER A 183 25.44 -31.66 -26.88
CA SER A 183 26.49 -32.08 -27.81
C SER A 183 27.90 -32.00 -27.23
N ALA A 184 28.11 -31.21 -26.17
CA ALA A 184 29.39 -31.14 -25.47
C ALA A 184 29.63 -32.34 -24.52
N GLN A 185 28.64 -33.22 -24.36
CA GLN A 185 28.65 -34.31 -23.39
C GLN A 185 28.42 -35.68 -24.05
N GLN A 186 29.09 -35.95 -25.17
CA GLN A 186 29.22 -37.32 -25.70
C GLN A 186 30.37 -38.04 -24.98
N PRO A 187 30.16 -39.24 -24.41
CA PRO A 187 31.25 -40.01 -23.82
C PRO A 187 32.21 -40.50 -24.90
N SER A 188 33.51 -40.36 -24.64
CA SER A 188 34.58 -40.91 -25.47
C SER A 188 34.36 -42.41 -25.65
N ILE A 189 34.17 -42.85 -26.89
CA ILE A 189 34.10 -44.27 -27.25
C ILE A 189 35.49 -44.88 -27.02
N GLU A 190 35.61 -45.74 -26.02
CA GLU A 190 36.77 -46.58 -25.77
C GLU A 190 36.79 -47.69 -26.84
N PRO A 191 37.92 -47.96 -27.52
CA PRO A 191 37.92 -48.92 -28.62
C PRO A 191 37.84 -50.36 -28.09
N ASP A 192 36.85 -51.08 -28.61
CA ASP A 192 36.51 -52.47 -28.30
C ASP A 192 37.67 -53.41 -28.67
N SER A 193 38.26 -54.02 -27.66
CA SER A 193 39.37 -54.98 -27.75
C SER A 193 38.78 -56.38 -27.84
N ASP A 194 38.18 -56.77 -28.96
CA ASP A 194 37.88 -58.19 -29.23
C ASP A 194 37.65 -58.44 -30.73
N ALA A 195 38.75 -58.66 -31.46
CA ALA A 195 38.74 -59.35 -32.75
C ALA A 195 40.02 -60.17 -32.88
N GLN A 196 40.06 -61.30 -32.17
CA GLN A 196 41.04 -62.36 -32.42
C GLN A 196 40.69 -63.16 -33.69
N THR A 197 41.75 -63.46 -34.45
CA THR A 197 42.02 -64.72 -35.18
C THR A 197 41.13 -65.15 -36.35
N ASN A 198 41.63 -64.97 -37.58
CA ASN A 198 42.10 -66.06 -38.48
C ASN A 198 42.12 -65.62 -39.96
N HIS A 199 43.31 -65.60 -40.58
CA HIS A 199 43.52 -66.44 -41.77
C HIS A 199 45.02 -66.71 -42.06
N LYS A 200 45.26 -67.98 -42.38
CA LYS A 200 46.48 -68.75 -42.71
C LYS A 200 47.22 -68.37 -44.01
N ALA A 201 48.42 -68.99 -44.14
CA ALA A 201 49.22 -69.40 -45.32
C ALA A 201 50.47 -68.53 -45.55
N ASP A 202 51.71 -69.01 -45.68
CA ASP A 202 52.33 -70.34 -45.83
C ASP A 202 53.71 -70.36 -45.15
#